data_AF-A0A8X6P0X1-F1
#
_entry.id   AF-A0A8X6P0X1-F1
#
_cell.length_a   1.000
_cell.length_b   1.000
_cell.length_c   1.000
_cell.angle_alpha   90.00
_cell.angle_beta   90.00
_cell.angle_gamma   90.00
#
_symmetry.space_group_name_H-M   'P 1'
#
loop_
_entity.id
_entity.type
_entity.pdbx_description
1 polymer ?
#
loop_
_entity_poly.entity_id
_entity_poly.type
_entity_poly.pdbx_seq_one_letter_code
_entity_poly.pdbx_strand_id
1 'polypeptide(L)'
;MIKRLCRVKDIHPLNLGIFCCLLYLSSGLILTPLRNKTIIARDNAASDIRRNTSMATKDRETDFHAKAQAKKFRFRRNVMQMARMLKCMSGCNPLSYRGYGCYCGYMGSGQPVDDIDRCCLQHDWCYAFISCPQTLIYFVPYTWQCMNPGAAHCGVASMPGVSQKCATQLCECDREFARCVSNYPCPRKKPGCKASNYIMMQTINNNDI
;
A
#
# COMPACT_ATOMS: atom_id res chain seq x y z
N MET A 1 -5.95 -36.40 -7.90
CA MET A 1 -6.82 -35.34 -8.45
C MET A 1 -7.63 -34.74 -7.32
N ILE A 2 -7.49 -33.45 -7.00
CA ILE A 2 -8.32 -32.77 -5.99
C ILE A 2 -8.77 -31.42 -6.55
N LYS A 3 -10.04 -31.32 -6.96
CA LYS A 3 -10.67 -30.03 -7.30
C LYS A 3 -11.15 -29.39 -5.99
N ARG A 4 -10.58 -28.26 -5.57
CA ARG A 4 -11.22 -27.36 -4.60
C ARG A 4 -11.86 -26.20 -5.36
N LEU A 5 -13.18 -26.27 -5.50
CA LEU A 5 -14.00 -25.16 -5.98
C LEU A 5 -14.30 -24.23 -4.80
N CYS A 6 -13.86 -22.98 -4.86
CA CYS A 6 -14.41 -21.94 -3.98
C CYS A 6 -15.85 -21.64 -4.44
N ARG A 7 -16.84 -22.06 -3.67
CA ARG A 7 -18.25 -21.70 -3.89
C ARG A 7 -18.58 -20.47 -3.04
N VAL A 8 -18.81 -19.34 -3.69
CA VAL A 8 -19.41 -18.15 -3.07
C VAL A 8 -20.92 -18.34 -3.03
N LYS A 9 -21.45 -18.56 -1.83
CA LYS A 9 -22.87 -18.64 -1.44
C LYS A 9 -22.91 -18.63 0.10
N ASP A 10 -23.76 -17.89 0.81
CA ASP A 10 -24.90 -17.05 0.40
C ASP A 10 -24.92 -15.74 1.24
N ILE A 11 -25.52 -14.68 0.69
CA ILE A 11 -25.98 -13.48 1.44
C ILE A 11 -27.51 -13.48 1.35
N HIS A 12 -28.22 -13.43 2.48
CA HIS A 12 -29.58 -12.85 2.56
C HIS A 12 -29.90 -12.41 4.01
N PRO A 13 -30.84 -11.46 4.24
CA PRO A 13 -30.96 -10.70 5.51
C PRO A 13 -32.27 -10.95 6.30
N LEU A 14 -32.45 -10.20 7.40
CA LEU A 14 -33.63 -10.15 8.32
C LEU A 14 -33.73 -11.41 9.22
N ASN A 15 -34.09 -11.43 10.51
CA ASN A 15 -34.50 -10.48 11.57
C ASN A 15 -34.23 -11.19 12.95
N LEU A 16 -34.49 -10.71 14.18
CA LEU A 16 -35.21 -9.55 14.75
C LEU A 16 -34.64 -9.18 16.16
N GLY A 17 -34.84 -7.93 16.61
CA GLY A 17 -35.45 -7.60 17.92
C GLY A 17 -34.86 -8.09 19.27
N ILE A 18 -34.26 -7.14 20.01
CA ILE A 18 -34.52 -6.78 21.42
C ILE A 18 -34.79 -7.93 22.42
N PHE A 19 -33.91 -8.11 23.42
CA PHE A 19 -34.31 -8.40 24.82
C PHE A 19 -33.20 -8.05 25.84
N CYS A 20 -33.60 -7.46 26.98
CA CYS A 20 -32.96 -7.33 28.33
C CYS A 20 -31.43 -7.52 28.49
N CYS A 21 -30.63 -6.64 29.12
CA CYS A 21 -30.84 -5.63 30.18
C CYS A 21 -31.30 -6.19 31.55
N LEU A 22 -30.54 -5.85 32.62
CA LEU A 22 -30.67 -6.31 34.03
C LEU A 22 -30.24 -7.79 34.24
N LEU A 23 -29.57 -8.23 35.31
CA LEU A 23 -29.52 -7.82 36.73
C LEU A 23 -28.06 -7.91 37.29
N TYR A 24 -27.53 -6.94 38.04
CA TYR A 24 -27.50 -6.79 39.53
C TYR A 24 -26.72 -7.89 40.32
N LEU A 25 -26.13 -7.68 41.52
CA LEU A 25 -25.50 -6.53 42.23
C LEU A 25 -25.04 -7.03 43.64
N SER A 26 -23.77 -6.88 44.06
CA SER A 26 -23.32 -6.97 45.49
C SER A 26 -21.79 -6.83 45.64
N SER A 27 -21.17 -6.18 46.65
CA SER A 27 -21.61 -5.27 47.72
C SER A 27 -20.38 -4.60 48.42
N GLY A 28 -20.52 -3.39 48.99
CA GLY A 28 -19.66 -2.81 50.07
C GLY A 28 -18.32 -2.17 49.63
N LEU A 29 -18.05 -0.85 49.68
CA LEU A 29 -18.08 0.18 50.76
C LEU A 29 -16.94 0.02 51.80
N ILE A 30 -15.99 0.97 51.91
CA ILE A 30 -15.82 2.06 52.92
C ILE A 30 -14.52 2.83 52.50
N LEU A 31 -14.15 4.08 52.85
CA LEU A 31 -14.74 5.42 52.98
C LEU A 31 -13.67 6.32 53.69
N THR A 32 -13.16 7.39 53.03
CA THR A 32 -12.55 8.64 53.60
C THR A 32 -11.14 8.62 54.29
N PRO A 33 -10.50 9.78 54.62
CA PRO A 33 -10.15 10.94 53.75
C PRO A 33 -8.76 11.60 54.07
N LEU A 34 -8.59 12.90 53.74
CA LEU A 34 -7.53 13.90 54.03
C LEU A 34 -6.50 14.11 52.88
N ARG A 35 -6.43 15.25 52.15
CA ARG A 35 -6.16 16.68 52.52
C ARG A 35 -4.68 16.85 52.94
N ASN A 36 -3.84 17.65 52.29
CA ASN A 36 -3.86 19.13 52.41
C ASN A 36 -2.94 19.92 51.42
N LYS A 37 -3.45 21.08 50.94
CA LYS A 37 -2.83 22.39 50.57
C LYS A 37 -1.43 22.56 49.89
N THR A 38 -1.51 23.08 48.66
CA THR A 38 -0.87 24.30 48.07
C THR A 38 -0.01 25.29 48.91
N ILE A 39 1.12 25.74 48.34
CA ILE A 39 1.75 27.10 48.38
C ILE A 39 2.55 27.25 47.04
N ILE A 40 2.27 28.12 46.06
CA ILE A 40 2.33 29.60 45.89
C ILE A 40 3.75 30.19 45.59
N ALA A 41 3.90 30.63 44.33
CA ALA A 41 4.69 31.76 43.74
C ALA A 41 6.17 32.02 44.09
N ARG A 42 6.98 32.26 43.04
CA ARG A 42 7.40 33.64 42.67
C ARG A 42 8.06 33.74 41.29
N ASP A 43 7.70 34.79 40.55
CA ASP A 43 8.40 35.26 39.36
C ASP A 43 9.71 35.99 39.72
N ASN A 44 10.61 36.16 38.74
CA ASN A 44 11.44 37.37 38.63
C ASN A 44 12.02 37.52 37.21
N ALA A 45 12.26 38.76 36.80
CA ALA A 45 12.37 39.16 35.39
C ALA A 45 13.81 39.35 34.87
N ALA A 46 13.87 39.58 33.55
CA ALA A 46 15.04 39.80 32.71
C ALA A 46 16.03 40.89 33.16
N SER A 47 17.28 40.78 32.68
CA SER A 47 18.13 41.93 32.36
C SER A 47 19.08 41.67 31.19
N ASP A 48 19.03 42.59 30.25
CA ASP A 48 19.64 42.69 28.91
C ASP A 48 21.17 42.97 28.90
N ILE A 49 21.76 43.12 27.69
CA ILE A 49 23.01 43.85 27.31
C ILE A 49 24.18 43.04 26.67
N ARG A 50 24.06 42.87 25.34
CA ARG A 50 24.93 43.38 24.24
C ARG A 50 26.49 43.36 24.28
N ARG A 51 27.05 42.79 23.20
CA ARG A 51 28.26 43.15 22.40
C ARG A 51 29.68 42.97 22.99
N ASN A 52 30.54 42.26 22.23
CA ASN A 52 31.65 42.95 21.56
C ASN A 52 32.12 42.26 20.26
N THR A 53 32.86 43.02 19.44
CA THR A 53 33.29 42.74 18.06
C THR A 53 34.74 42.27 17.96
N SER A 54 35.06 41.38 17.00
CA SER A 54 36.23 41.58 16.10
C SER A 54 36.31 40.56 14.95
N MET A 55 36.51 41.10 13.74
CA MET A 55 37.38 40.64 12.63
C MET A 55 37.46 39.16 12.19
N ALA A 56 37.41 39.01 10.87
CA ALA A 56 37.63 37.75 10.16
C ALA A 56 39.11 37.44 9.94
N THR A 57 39.46 36.16 9.99
CA THR A 57 40.45 35.56 9.08
C THR A 57 39.82 34.37 8.36
N LYS A 58 40.34 34.08 7.17
CA LYS A 58 39.75 33.19 6.17
C LYS A 58 40.81 32.17 5.79
N ASP A 59 40.73 31.00 6.39
CA ASP A 59 41.55 29.86 6.01
C ASP A 59 40.67 28.66 5.66
N ARG A 60 41.07 27.96 4.60
CA ARG A 60 40.40 26.76 4.09
C ARG A 60 41.01 25.52 4.76
N GLU A 61 40.44 24.37 4.43
CA GLU A 61 41.03 23.03 4.53
C GLU A 61 40.66 22.20 5.79
N THR A 62 39.61 21.40 5.59
CA THR A 62 39.08 20.22 6.32
C THR A 62 37.59 20.14 5.92
N ASP A 63 37.23 19.60 4.75
CA ASP A 63 37.33 18.18 4.39
C ASP A 63 36.81 17.27 5.53
N PHE A 64 35.83 16.37 5.43
CA PHE A 64 35.03 15.84 4.31
C PHE A 64 34.07 14.79 4.90
N HIS A 65 33.13 15.12 5.80
CA HIS A 65 32.18 14.08 6.30
C HIS A 65 30.76 14.56 6.64
N ALA A 66 30.30 15.65 6.03
CA ALA A 66 28.95 16.20 6.25
C ALA A 66 28.08 16.39 4.97
N LYS A 67 28.34 15.61 3.90
CA LYS A 67 27.55 15.64 2.65
C LYS A 67 26.97 14.29 2.21
N ALA A 68 26.69 13.40 3.16
CA ALA A 68 25.67 12.38 2.96
C ALA A 68 24.27 13.00 3.15
N GLN A 69 23.26 12.46 2.48
CA GLN A 69 21.81 12.75 2.69
C GLN A 69 21.18 14.02 2.08
N ALA A 70 21.72 14.57 0.98
CA ALA A 70 20.98 15.55 0.14
C ALA A 70 20.56 15.02 -1.24
N LYS A 71 20.58 13.70 -1.50
CA LYS A 71 20.09 13.13 -2.77
C LYS A 71 18.56 13.02 -2.79
N LYS A 72 17.86 14.16 -2.77
CA LYS A 72 16.40 14.29 -2.92
C LYS A 72 15.95 14.02 -4.37
N PHE A 73 16.34 12.87 -4.94
CA PHE A 73 15.72 12.36 -6.16
C PHE A 73 14.39 11.69 -5.80
N ARG A 74 13.39 12.53 -5.50
CA ARG A 74 12.05 12.12 -5.03
C ARG A 74 11.06 12.14 -6.20
N PHE A 75 11.12 11.13 -7.09
CA PHE A 75 9.98 10.66 -7.89
C PHE A 75 10.25 9.21 -8.38
N ARG A 76 9.20 8.49 -8.85
CA ARG A 76 9.18 7.03 -9.23
C ARG A 76 9.01 6.00 -8.09
N ARG A 77 8.02 6.17 -7.20
CA ARG A 77 7.95 5.36 -5.96
C ARG A 77 6.94 4.19 -5.91
N ASN A 78 5.90 4.11 -6.72
CA ASN A 78 4.83 3.12 -6.55
C ASN A 78 5.06 1.79 -7.32
N VAL A 79 5.39 1.79 -8.62
CA VAL A 79 5.70 0.56 -9.39
C VAL A 79 6.94 -0.12 -8.81
N MET A 80 7.85 0.68 -8.26
CA MET A 80 9.01 0.21 -7.50
C MET A 80 8.64 -0.34 -6.10
N GLN A 81 7.55 0.13 -5.47
CA GLN A 81 7.00 -0.48 -4.25
C GLN A 81 6.37 -1.84 -4.58
N MET A 82 5.49 -1.91 -5.59
CA MET A 82 4.90 -3.16 -6.09
C MET A 82 5.99 -4.19 -6.44
N ALA A 83 7.00 -3.80 -7.22
CA ALA A 83 8.09 -4.70 -7.62
C ALA A 83 8.90 -5.22 -6.41
N ARG A 84 9.15 -4.38 -5.39
CA ARG A 84 9.85 -4.81 -4.17
C ARG A 84 8.97 -5.72 -3.30
N MET A 85 7.67 -5.46 -3.23
CA MET A 85 6.71 -6.31 -2.53
C MET A 85 6.58 -7.67 -3.22
N LEU A 86 6.52 -7.68 -4.56
CA LEU A 86 6.52 -8.89 -5.38
C LEU A 86 7.79 -9.74 -5.15
N LYS A 87 8.95 -9.09 -5.06
CA LYS A 87 10.23 -9.75 -4.71
C LYS A 87 10.24 -10.28 -3.28
N CYS A 88 9.66 -9.56 -2.31
CA CYS A 88 9.51 -10.03 -0.92
C CYS A 88 8.61 -11.26 -0.82
N MET A 89 7.45 -11.25 -1.48
CA MET A 89 6.44 -12.32 -1.38
C MET A 89 6.82 -13.57 -2.17
N SER A 90 7.22 -13.42 -3.44
CA SER A 90 7.46 -14.56 -4.34
C SER A 90 8.92 -15.01 -4.44
N GLY A 91 9.87 -14.17 -3.99
CA GLY A 91 11.30 -14.38 -4.26
C GLY A 91 11.70 -14.21 -5.74
N CYS A 92 10.75 -14.10 -6.67
CA CYS A 92 10.99 -14.05 -8.11
C CYS A 92 11.51 -12.70 -8.61
N ASN A 93 12.02 -12.64 -9.84
CA ASN A 93 12.34 -11.38 -10.50
C ASN A 93 11.03 -10.66 -10.88
N PRO A 94 10.75 -9.43 -10.40
CA PRO A 94 9.51 -8.72 -10.76
C PRO A 94 9.35 -8.48 -12.26
N LEU A 95 10.46 -8.36 -13.00
CA LEU A 95 10.44 -8.19 -14.45
C LEU A 95 9.95 -9.42 -15.21
N SER A 96 9.89 -10.61 -14.58
CA SER A 96 9.32 -11.82 -15.17
C SER A 96 7.81 -11.71 -15.40
N TYR A 97 7.10 -10.91 -14.61
CA TYR A 97 5.64 -10.74 -14.73
C TYR A 97 5.24 -9.61 -15.69
N ARG A 98 6.13 -8.65 -16.00
CA ARG A 98 5.83 -7.57 -16.96
C ARG A 98 5.68 -8.11 -18.38
N GLY A 99 4.50 -7.96 -18.99
CA GLY A 99 4.19 -8.48 -20.32
C GLY A 99 4.03 -10.00 -20.32
N TYR A 100 3.41 -10.54 -19.27
CA TYR A 100 3.09 -11.96 -19.14
C TYR A 100 1.61 -12.18 -19.44
N GLY A 101 1.29 -13.14 -20.29
CA GLY A 101 -0.08 -13.49 -20.66
C GLY A 101 -0.85 -12.35 -21.31
N CYS A 102 -2.13 -12.25 -20.96
CA CYS A 102 -3.08 -11.25 -21.44
C CYS A 102 -3.27 -10.06 -20.49
N TYR A 103 -3.02 -10.23 -19.19
CA TYR A 103 -3.38 -9.25 -18.15
C TYR A 103 -2.19 -8.70 -17.36
N CYS A 104 -1.02 -9.35 -17.34
CA CYS A 104 0.14 -8.80 -16.62
C CYS A 104 0.83 -7.68 -17.43
N GLY A 105 0.14 -6.56 -17.64
CA GLY A 105 0.56 -5.53 -18.59
C GLY A 105 -0.25 -4.23 -18.49
N TYR A 106 -0.77 -3.77 -19.62
CA TYR A 106 -1.61 -2.58 -19.73
C TYR A 106 -2.84 -2.94 -20.57
N MET A 107 -4.05 -2.57 -20.10
CA MET A 107 -5.33 -2.82 -20.78
C MET A 107 -5.55 -4.28 -21.22
N GLY A 108 -5.35 -5.24 -20.30
CA GLY A 108 -5.48 -6.66 -20.63
C GLY A 108 -6.85 -7.07 -21.17
N SER A 109 -6.88 -8.03 -22.09
CA SER A 109 -8.12 -8.52 -22.71
C SER A 109 -7.98 -9.99 -23.17
N GLY A 110 -9.12 -10.68 -23.32
CA GLY A 110 -9.16 -12.10 -23.72
C GLY A 110 -9.24 -13.06 -22.53
N GLN A 111 -8.84 -14.32 -22.73
CA GLN A 111 -8.83 -15.33 -21.67
C GLN A 111 -7.45 -15.40 -21.00
N PRO A 112 -7.36 -15.45 -19.66
CA PRO A 112 -6.09 -15.64 -18.98
C PRO A 112 -5.39 -16.92 -19.45
N VAL A 113 -4.11 -16.82 -19.81
CA VAL A 113 -3.36 -17.97 -20.38
C VAL A 113 -3.04 -19.05 -19.35
N ASP A 114 -2.98 -18.68 -18.06
CA ASP A 114 -2.84 -19.55 -16.90
C ASP A 114 -3.25 -18.81 -15.61
N ASP A 115 -2.94 -19.40 -14.45
CA ASP A 115 -3.30 -18.82 -13.15
C ASP A 115 -2.41 -17.64 -12.69
N ILE A 116 -1.19 -17.49 -13.21
CA ILE A 116 -0.39 -16.27 -12.96
C ILE A 116 -1.04 -15.10 -13.69
N ASP A 117 -1.50 -15.32 -14.92
CA ASP A 117 -2.24 -14.34 -15.68
C ASP A 117 -3.63 -14.04 -15.04
N ARG A 118 -4.24 -15.03 -14.38
CA ARG A 118 -5.43 -14.84 -13.54
C ARG A 118 -5.16 -13.97 -12.30
N CYS A 119 -3.98 -14.07 -11.68
CA CYS A 119 -3.57 -13.16 -10.61
C CYS A 119 -3.47 -11.71 -11.11
N CYS A 120 -2.97 -11.51 -12.33
CA CYS A 120 -2.88 -10.18 -12.95
C CYS A 120 -4.26 -9.62 -13.32
N LEU A 121 -5.15 -10.46 -13.87
CA LEU A 121 -6.57 -10.10 -14.03
C LEU A 121 -7.15 -9.61 -12.68
N GLN A 122 -6.99 -10.37 -11.60
CA GLN A 122 -7.51 -9.97 -10.29
C GLN A 122 -6.90 -8.65 -9.75
N HIS A 123 -5.66 -8.34 -10.13
CA HIS A 123 -4.98 -7.07 -9.80
C HIS A 123 -5.57 -5.89 -10.59
N ASP A 124 -5.78 -6.04 -11.90
CA ASP A 124 -6.48 -5.06 -12.76
C ASP A 124 -7.90 -4.77 -12.23
N TRP A 125 -8.65 -5.81 -11.84
CA TRP A 125 -9.95 -5.64 -11.19
C TRP A 125 -9.81 -4.87 -9.87
N CYS A 126 -8.83 -5.19 -9.02
CA CYS A 126 -8.61 -4.46 -7.77
C CYS A 126 -8.39 -2.96 -8.04
N TYR A 127 -7.50 -2.62 -8.99
CA TYR A 127 -7.22 -1.25 -9.40
C TYR A 127 -8.45 -0.50 -9.93
N ALA A 128 -9.37 -1.18 -10.62
CA ALA A 128 -10.60 -0.56 -11.11
C ALA A 128 -11.56 -0.10 -9.99
N PHE A 129 -11.55 -0.75 -8.81
CA PHE A 129 -12.48 -0.45 -7.70
C PHE A 129 -11.90 0.38 -6.55
N ILE A 130 -10.59 0.65 -6.52
CA ILE A 130 -10.03 1.51 -5.46
C ILE A 130 -10.41 2.99 -5.65
N SER A 131 -10.56 3.71 -4.53
CA SER A 131 -10.92 5.14 -4.52
C SER A 131 -9.71 6.04 -4.82
N CYS A 132 -9.01 5.80 -5.94
CA CYS A 132 -7.84 6.55 -6.40
C CYS A 132 -8.09 7.26 -7.74
N PRO A 133 -7.38 8.36 -8.04
CA PRO A 133 -7.35 8.94 -9.38
C PRO A 133 -6.66 7.95 -10.34
N GLN A 134 -7.40 7.39 -11.29
CA GLN A 134 -6.90 6.34 -12.20
C GLN A 134 -5.71 6.79 -13.05
N THR A 135 -5.61 8.09 -13.40
CA THR A 135 -4.47 8.67 -14.10
C THR A 135 -3.17 8.69 -13.28
N LEU A 136 -3.27 8.59 -11.94
CA LEU A 136 -2.14 8.67 -11.01
C LEU A 136 -1.93 7.39 -10.19
N ILE A 137 -2.75 6.34 -10.38
CA ILE A 137 -2.60 5.05 -9.70
C ILE A 137 -1.18 4.48 -9.86
N TYR A 138 -0.60 4.67 -11.05
CA TYR A 138 0.79 4.34 -11.37
C TYR A 138 1.84 5.34 -10.83
N PHE A 139 1.50 6.21 -9.88
CA PHE A 139 2.41 7.12 -9.18
C PHE A 139 2.10 7.32 -7.68
N VAL A 140 0.90 6.97 -7.19
CA VAL A 140 0.50 7.11 -5.77
C VAL A 140 1.45 6.33 -4.84
N PRO A 141 2.15 6.99 -3.91
CA PRO A 141 2.99 6.30 -2.92
C PRO A 141 2.15 5.76 -1.76
N TYR A 142 2.49 4.57 -1.28
CA TYR A 142 1.90 3.97 -0.08
C TYR A 142 2.97 3.50 0.93
N THR A 143 2.54 3.17 2.15
CA THR A 143 3.39 2.61 3.21
C THR A 143 3.26 1.08 3.21
N TRP A 144 4.38 0.37 3.17
CA TRP A 144 4.40 -1.09 3.32
C TRP A 144 5.76 -1.55 3.89
N GLN A 145 5.81 -2.78 4.41
CA GLN A 145 7.00 -3.40 4.96
C GLN A 145 7.07 -4.88 4.55
N CYS A 146 8.28 -5.40 4.35
CA CYS A 146 8.56 -6.83 4.26
C CYS A 146 9.01 -7.27 5.65
N MET A 147 8.19 -8.02 6.41
CA MET A 147 8.59 -8.48 7.74
C MET A 147 9.51 -9.70 7.64
N ASN A 148 9.17 -10.63 6.76
CA ASN A 148 9.95 -11.82 6.41
C ASN A 148 9.76 -12.12 4.91
N PRO A 149 10.63 -12.92 4.28
CA PRO A 149 10.33 -13.50 2.96
C PRO A 149 8.97 -14.20 2.96
N GLY A 150 8.12 -13.89 1.99
CA GLY A 150 6.72 -14.37 1.95
C GLY A 150 5.72 -13.58 2.79
N ALA A 151 6.13 -12.57 3.56
CA ALA A 151 5.27 -11.81 4.48
C ALA A 151 5.43 -10.29 4.33
N ALA A 152 4.66 -9.71 3.40
CA ALA A 152 4.53 -8.26 3.22
C ALA A 152 3.27 -7.73 3.92
N HIS A 153 3.38 -6.57 4.57
CA HIS A 153 2.29 -5.92 5.28
C HIS A 153 2.14 -4.45 4.84
N CYS A 154 0.89 -4.00 4.73
CA CYS A 154 0.57 -2.61 4.44
C CYS A 154 0.51 -1.80 5.72
N GLY A 155 1.05 -0.59 5.67
CA GLY A 155 0.98 0.38 6.75
C GLY A 155 -0.03 1.48 6.43
N VAL A 156 -0.47 2.20 7.46
CA VAL A 156 -1.25 3.44 7.26
C VAL A 156 -0.37 4.45 6.54
N ALA A 157 -0.85 4.95 5.40
CA ALA A 157 -0.17 6.00 4.65
C ALA A 157 -0.65 7.37 5.13
N SER A 158 0.29 8.20 5.58
CA SER A 158 0.05 9.60 5.98
C SER A 158 0.99 10.49 5.18
N MET A 159 0.58 10.83 3.95
CA MET A 159 1.37 11.60 2.99
C MET A 159 0.57 12.84 2.54
N PRO A 160 1.17 14.06 2.58
CA PRO A 160 0.51 15.26 2.07
C PRO A 160 0.08 15.10 0.60
N GLY A 161 -1.15 15.52 0.28
CA GLY A 161 -1.70 15.46 -1.08
C GLY A 161 -2.12 14.07 -1.57
N VAL A 162 -2.12 13.04 -0.70
CA VAL A 162 -2.56 11.68 -1.06
C VAL A 162 -3.67 11.23 -0.09
N SER A 163 -4.79 10.76 -0.65
CA SER A 163 -5.86 10.15 0.16
C SER A 163 -5.35 8.91 0.87
N GLN A 164 -5.47 8.87 2.20
CA GLN A 164 -5.05 7.71 3.01
C GLN A 164 -5.78 6.44 2.56
N LYS A 165 -7.09 6.55 2.30
CA LYS A 165 -7.92 5.45 1.78
C LYS A 165 -7.36 4.92 0.46
N CYS A 166 -7.03 5.82 -0.47
CA CYS A 166 -6.44 5.45 -1.77
C CYS A 166 -5.11 4.70 -1.59
N ALA A 167 -4.17 5.26 -0.83
CA ALA A 167 -2.85 4.66 -0.63
C ALA A 167 -2.91 3.31 0.11
N THR A 168 -3.77 3.18 1.12
CA THR A 168 -3.97 1.89 1.80
C THR A 168 -4.61 0.87 0.86
N GLN A 169 -5.69 1.20 0.15
CA GLN A 169 -6.32 0.28 -0.80
C GLN A 169 -5.36 -0.16 -1.93
N LEU A 170 -4.54 0.76 -2.45
CA LEU A 170 -3.54 0.45 -3.48
C LEU A 170 -2.47 -0.53 -2.97
N CYS A 171 -1.99 -0.34 -1.73
CA CYS A 171 -1.07 -1.28 -1.11
C CYS A 171 -1.68 -2.68 -0.96
N GLU A 172 -2.95 -2.76 -0.53
CA GLU A 172 -3.66 -4.02 -0.37
C GLU A 172 -3.78 -4.76 -1.72
N CYS A 173 -4.12 -4.06 -2.80
CA CYS A 173 -4.13 -4.65 -4.16
C CYS A 173 -2.76 -5.24 -4.53
N ASP A 174 -1.67 -4.48 -4.31
CA ASP A 174 -0.30 -4.95 -4.61
C ASP A 174 0.11 -6.14 -3.74
N ARG A 175 -0.32 -6.18 -2.46
CA ARG A 175 -0.05 -7.31 -1.56
C ARG A 175 -0.79 -8.56 -2.01
N GLU A 176 -2.07 -8.45 -2.34
CA GLU A 176 -2.86 -9.59 -2.78
C GLU A 176 -2.40 -10.13 -4.13
N PHE A 177 -1.99 -9.26 -5.06
CA PHE A 177 -1.31 -9.68 -6.29
C PHE A 177 -0.02 -10.44 -5.99
N ALA A 178 0.85 -9.87 -5.13
CA ALA A 178 2.12 -10.47 -4.77
C ALA A 178 1.97 -11.82 -4.02
N ARG A 179 0.93 -11.95 -3.19
CA ARG A 179 0.50 -13.18 -2.51
C ARG A 179 -0.11 -14.20 -3.47
N CYS A 180 -0.78 -13.75 -4.53
CA CYS A 180 -1.37 -14.63 -5.53
C CYS A 180 -0.28 -15.30 -6.36
N VAL A 181 0.67 -14.53 -6.91
CA VAL A 181 1.74 -15.11 -7.75
C VAL A 181 2.77 -15.91 -6.98
N SER A 182 2.93 -15.70 -5.66
CA SER A 182 3.86 -16.50 -4.83
C SER A 182 3.43 -17.97 -4.67
N ASN A 183 2.22 -18.34 -5.08
CA ASN A 183 1.77 -19.75 -5.10
C ASN A 183 2.29 -20.52 -6.33
N TYR A 184 2.97 -19.86 -7.26
CA TYR A 184 3.40 -20.42 -8.55
C TYR A 184 4.92 -20.31 -8.74
N PRO A 185 5.56 -21.21 -9.51
CA PRO A 185 6.98 -21.11 -9.81
C PRO A 185 7.34 -19.82 -10.57
N CYS A 186 8.50 -19.24 -10.28
CA CYS A 186 8.97 -18.03 -10.95
C CYS A 186 9.00 -18.17 -12.48
N PRO A 187 8.35 -17.27 -13.24
CA PRO A 187 8.33 -17.38 -14.70
C PRO A 187 9.73 -17.27 -15.32
N ARG A 188 10.12 -18.33 -16.04
CA ARG A 188 11.34 -18.39 -16.88
C ARG A 188 11.10 -17.99 -18.33
N LYS A 189 9.85 -18.08 -18.78
CA LYS A 189 9.36 -17.64 -20.10
C LYS A 189 8.08 -16.83 -19.88
N LYS A 190 7.75 -15.97 -20.85
CA LYS A 190 6.51 -15.18 -20.85
C LYS A 190 5.63 -15.72 -21.99
N PRO A 191 4.52 -16.42 -21.70
CA PRO A 191 3.51 -16.68 -22.72
C PRO A 191 2.95 -15.33 -23.19
N GLY A 192 2.78 -15.16 -24.49
CA GLY A 192 2.07 -14.02 -25.05
C GLY A 192 0.56 -14.25 -25.00
N CYS A 193 -0.23 -13.17 -24.97
CA CYS A 193 -1.67 -13.27 -25.12
C CYS A 193 -2.04 -13.84 -26.49
N LYS A 194 -2.84 -14.90 -26.51
CA LYS A 194 -3.51 -15.34 -27.73
C LYS A 194 -4.78 -14.51 -27.88
N ALA A 195 -4.67 -13.39 -28.59
CA ALA A 195 -5.83 -12.64 -29.01
C ALA A 195 -6.81 -13.58 -29.74
N SER A 196 -8.09 -13.50 -29.43
CA SER A 196 -9.09 -14.18 -30.27
C SER A 196 -9.11 -13.48 -31.63
N ASN A 197 -8.83 -14.23 -32.70
CA ASN A 197 -8.82 -13.71 -34.08
C ASN A 197 -10.17 -13.08 -34.52
N TYR A 198 -11.21 -13.24 -33.70
CA TYR A 198 -12.56 -12.73 -33.94
C TYR A 198 -12.64 -11.19 -34.07
N ILE A 199 -11.79 -10.42 -33.38
CA ILE A 199 -11.84 -8.95 -33.46
C ILE A 199 -11.18 -8.41 -34.73
N MET A 200 -10.14 -9.08 -35.26
CA MET A 200 -9.47 -8.62 -36.50
C MET A 200 -10.30 -8.89 -37.77
N MET A 201 -11.25 -9.82 -37.73
CA MET A 201 -12.18 -10.07 -38.84
C MET A 201 -13.39 -9.13 -38.85
N GLN A 202 -13.78 -8.52 -37.72
CA GLN A 202 -14.93 -7.59 -37.69
C GLN A 202 -14.62 -6.23 -38.32
N THR A 203 -13.36 -5.78 -38.31
CA THR A 203 -12.97 -4.51 -38.97
C THR A 203 -12.88 -4.64 -40.50
N ILE A 204 -12.83 -5.87 -41.05
CA ILE A 204 -12.86 -6.07 -42.51
C ILE A 204 -14.33 -6.06 -42.98
N ASN A 205 -15.20 -6.84 -42.35
CA ASN A 205 -16.60 -6.99 -42.77
C ASN A 205 -17.50 -5.76 -42.52
N ASN A 206 -17.04 -4.74 -41.78
CA ASN A 206 -17.82 -3.53 -41.46
C ASN A 206 -17.35 -2.28 -42.24
N ASN A 207 -16.56 -2.45 -43.31
CA ASN A 207 -16.15 -1.37 -44.21
C ASN A 207 -16.80 -1.47 -45.61
N ASP A 208 -17.79 -2.35 -45.79
CA ASP A 208 -18.55 -2.55 -47.04
C ASP A 208 -20.04 -2.13 -46.90
N ILE A 209 -20.30 -0.89 -46.44
CA ILE A 209 -21.62 -0.21 -46.46
C ILE A 209 -21.45 1.25 -46.87
#